data_AF-A0A1H9GZH5-F1
#
_entry.id   AF-A0A1H9GZH5-F1
#
_cell.length_a   1.000
_cell.length_b   1.000
_cell.length_c   1.000
_cell.angle_alpha   90.00
_cell.angle_beta   90.00
_cell.angle_gamma   90.00
#
_symmetry.space_group_name_H-M   'P 1'
#
loop_
_entity.id
_entity.type
_entity.pdbx_description
1 polymer ?
#
loop_
_entity_poly.entity_id
_entity_poly.type
_entity_poly.pdbx_seq_one_letter_code
_entity_poly.pdbx_strand_id
1 'polypeptide(L)'
;MDSGDDLASYAPPHDTGPPDAVETDPAALNSAEDLDEDRLRLDPLEAGMDPPERWSGVDKYGMTPYEQAHPRPLEDRLAEEQPDVPVAEAPLDEEVRSEAAGRGQLADEPGGSVAGAARTPEDPI
;
A
#
# COMPACT_ATOMS: atom_id res chain seq x y z
N MET A 1 -0.42 -8.31 -48.95
CA MET A 1 0.12 -8.38 -47.58
C MET A 1 1.28 -7.42 -47.56
N ASP A 2 0.94 -6.19 -47.17
CA ASP A 2 1.84 -5.05 -47.12
C ASP A 2 2.54 -5.10 -45.75
N SER A 3 3.82 -5.45 -45.74
CA SER A 3 4.63 -5.55 -44.51
C SER A 3 5.13 -4.16 -44.11
N GLY A 4 4.21 -3.23 -43.91
CA GLY A 4 4.45 -1.80 -43.78
C GLY A 4 4.34 -1.21 -42.37
N ASP A 5 4.21 -2.00 -41.30
CA ASP A 5 3.74 -1.47 -40.00
C ASP A 5 4.53 -1.87 -38.73
N ASP A 6 5.79 -2.30 -38.82
CA ASP A 6 6.56 -2.75 -37.64
C ASP A 6 7.85 -1.96 -37.33
N LEU A 7 7.97 -0.71 -37.79
CA LEU A 7 9.06 0.20 -37.37
C LEU A 7 8.57 1.50 -36.71
N ALA A 8 7.25 1.72 -36.63
CA ALA A 8 6.67 2.96 -36.10
C ALA A 8 6.38 2.94 -34.58
N SER A 9 6.70 1.84 -33.87
CA SER A 9 6.41 1.70 -32.43
C SER A 9 7.53 2.19 -31.51
N TYR A 10 8.69 2.58 -32.05
CA TYR A 10 9.63 3.40 -31.27
C TYR A 10 9.17 4.85 -31.36
N ALA A 11 8.22 5.22 -30.51
CA ALA A 11 7.89 6.62 -30.23
C ALA A 11 8.68 7.02 -28.97
N PRO A 12 9.93 7.51 -29.10
CA PRO A 12 10.70 7.93 -27.95
C PRO A 12 10.09 9.20 -27.36
N PRO A 13 9.96 9.34 -26.03
CA PRO A 13 9.69 10.63 -25.41
C PRO A 13 10.93 11.56 -25.43
N HIS A 14 11.94 11.29 -26.27
CA HIS A 14 13.28 11.88 -26.20
C HIS A 14 13.74 12.56 -27.49
N ASP A 15 12.85 12.85 -28.45
CA ASP A 15 13.24 13.72 -29.57
C ASP A 15 13.38 15.16 -29.06
N THR A 16 14.58 15.51 -28.59
CA THR A 16 14.94 16.83 -28.07
C THR A 16 15.27 17.83 -29.18
N GLY A 17 15.08 17.47 -30.46
CA GLY A 17 15.43 18.29 -31.61
C GLY A 17 16.90 18.15 -32.05
N PRO A 18 17.35 18.98 -33.01
CA PRO A 18 18.73 18.95 -33.47
C PRO A 18 19.70 19.36 -32.35
N PRO A 19 20.89 18.74 -32.27
CA PRO A 19 21.81 18.99 -31.18
C PRO A 19 22.31 20.44 -31.16
N ASP A 20 22.38 21.03 -29.95
CA ASP A 20 22.95 22.35 -29.72
C ASP A 20 24.49 22.34 -29.88
N ALA A 21 25.11 23.52 -29.93
CA ALA A 21 26.54 23.73 -29.93
C ALA A 21 27.24 23.02 -28.76
N VAL A 22 26.63 22.94 -27.57
CA VAL A 22 27.19 22.22 -26.41
C VAL A 22 27.23 20.71 -26.66
N GLU A 23 26.23 20.15 -27.34
CA GLU A 23 26.11 18.71 -27.62
C GLU A 23 26.99 18.26 -28.80
N THR A 24 27.67 19.21 -29.47
CA THR A 24 28.60 18.93 -30.58
C THR A 24 30.04 19.38 -30.29
N ASP A 25 30.27 20.12 -29.21
CA ASP A 25 31.59 20.56 -28.79
C ASP A 25 32.35 19.39 -28.10
N PRO A 26 33.50 18.95 -28.66
CA PRO A 26 34.29 17.87 -28.07
C PRO A 26 34.79 18.17 -26.65
N ALA A 27 35.02 19.45 -26.30
CA ALA A 27 35.45 19.80 -24.95
C ALA A 27 34.31 19.65 -23.93
N ALA A 28 33.10 20.02 -24.32
CA ALA A 28 31.89 19.87 -23.49
C ALA A 28 31.52 18.39 -23.31
N LEU A 29 31.55 17.61 -24.40
CA LEU A 29 31.31 16.16 -24.33
C LEU A 29 32.33 15.44 -23.45
N ASN A 30 33.60 15.81 -23.52
CA ASN A 30 34.63 15.23 -22.66
C ASN A 30 34.41 15.56 -21.18
N SER A 31 33.98 16.79 -20.88
CA SER A 31 33.67 17.24 -19.51
C SER A 31 32.41 16.58 -18.94
N ALA A 32 31.41 16.29 -19.78
CA ALA A 32 30.19 15.60 -19.37
C ALA A 32 30.50 14.15 -18.94
N GLU A 33 31.30 13.44 -19.74
CA GLU A 33 31.71 12.06 -19.45
C GLU A 33 32.57 11.94 -18.17
N ASP A 34 33.22 13.02 -17.74
CA ASP A 34 33.95 13.04 -16.46
C ASP A 34 33.03 12.99 -15.23
N LEU A 35 31.74 13.31 -15.40
CA LEU A 35 30.73 13.25 -14.36
C LEU A 35 29.95 11.93 -14.36
N ASP A 36 30.28 11.00 -15.26
CA ASP A 36 29.66 9.68 -15.27
C ASP A 36 30.10 8.86 -14.06
N GLU A 37 29.24 7.95 -13.65
CA GLU A 37 29.36 7.14 -12.43
C GLU A 37 30.62 6.27 -12.43
N ASP A 38 31.02 5.76 -13.60
CA ASP A 38 32.21 4.93 -13.79
C ASP A 38 33.51 5.75 -13.63
N ARG A 39 33.53 7.01 -14.11
CA ARG A 39 34.64 7.96 -13.93
C ARG A 39 34.73 8.48 -12.51
N LEU A 40 33.60 8.83 -11.92
CA LEU A 40 33.51 9.26 -10.52
C LEU A 40 33.76 8.11 -9.53
N ARG A 41 33.78 6.86 -10.01
CA ARG A 41 33.90 5.63 -9.22
C ARG A 41 32.85 5.56 -8.12
N LEU A 42 31.65 6.05 -8.42
CA LEU A 42 30.51 6.02 -7.54
C LEU A 42 29.60 4.89 -8.01
N ASP A 43 29.29 3.94 -7.13
CA ASP A 43 28.27 2.93 -7.41
C ASP A 43 26.89 3.48 -6.98
N PRO A 44 25.91 3.64 -7.89
CA PRO A 44 24.57 4.08 -7.53
C PRO A 44 23.90 3.20 -6.47
N LEU A 45 24.29 1.92 -6.36
CA LEU A 45 23.78 0.98 -5.38
C LEU A 45 24.42 1.13 -4.00
N GLU A 46 25.57 1.79 -3.89
CA GLU A 46 26.28 1.99 -2.62
C GLU A 46 25.53 2.94 -1.67
N ALA A 47 24.83 3.94 -2.21
CA ALA A 47 24.02 4.86 -1.42
C ALA A 47 22.86 4.18 -0.66
N GLY A 48 22.42 3.00 -1.13
CA GLY A 48 21.37 2.21 -0.49
C GLY A 48 21.88 0.99 0.29
N MET A 49 23.18 0.71 0.25
CA MET A 49 23.77 -0.50 0.86
C MET A 49 23.94 -0.39 2.37
N ASP A 50 24.24 0.82 2.87
CA ASP A 50 24.36 1.08 4.29
C ASP A 50 23.02 1.57 4.84
N PRO A 51 22.16 0.68 5.38
CA PRO A 51 21.02 1.14 6.15
C PRO A 51 21.52 2.04 7.28
N PRO A 52 20.74 3.03 7.71
CA PRO A 52 21.15 3.92 8.78
C PRO A 52 21.64 3.10 9.96
N GLU A 53 22.84 3.42 10.43
CA GLU A 53 23.32 2.85 11.69
C GLU A 53 22.21 3.10 12.72
N ARG A 54 21.87 2.05 13.49
CA ARG A 54 20.79 1.98 14.49
C ARG A 54 19.39 2.21 13.91
N TRP A 55 18.68 1.10 13.71
CA TRP A 55 17.22 1.05 13.54
C TRP A 55 16.55 2.02 14.53
N SER A 56 15.75 2.95 14.01
CA SER A 56 14.87 3.74 14.87
C SER A 56 13.84 2.78 15.46
N GLY A 57 13.91 2.57 16.77
CA GLY A 57 12.88 1.81 17.48
C GLY A 57 11.50 2.40 17.21
N VAL A 58 10.50 1.53 17.12
CA VAL A 58 9.10 1.97 16.97
C VAL A 58 8.67 2.62 18.29
N ASP A 59 8.07 3.81 18.21
CA ASP A 59 7.58 4.61 19.35
C ASP A 59 6.05 4.53 19.52
N LYS A 60 5.40 3.60 18.83
CA LYS A 60 3.97 3.35 18.91
C LYS A 60 3.59 2.66 20.23
N TYR A 61 2.31 2.79 20.58
CA TYR A 61 1.72 2.11 21.74
C TYR A 61 1.87 0.57 21.63
N GLY A 62 2.21 -0.09 22.74
CA GLY A 62 2.35 -1.56 22.81
C GLY A 62 3.80 -2.05 22.90
N MET A 63 4.75 -1.13 23.02
CA MET A 63 6.17 -1.44 23.11
C MET A 63 6.61 -1.76 24.56
N THR A 64 5.77 -1.47 25.55
CA THR A 64 6.02 -1.80 26.95
C THR A 64 5.12 -2.94 27.47
N PRO A 65 5.55 -3.73 28.47
CA PRO A 65 4.71 -4.76 29.07
C PRO A 65 3.38 -4.23 29.64
N TYR A 66 3.38 -3.00 30.15
CA TYR A 66 2.19 -2.36 30.66
C TYR A 66 1.15 -2.13 29.55
N GLU A 67 1.57 -1.56 28.42
CA GLU A 67 0.70 -1.28 27.27
C GLU A 67 0.18 -2.56 26.62
N GLN A 68 0.98 -3.63 26.60
CA GLN A 68 0.52 -4.93 26.10
C GLN A 68 -0.58 -5.54 26.98
N ALA A 69 -0.52 -5.33 28.31
CA ALA A 69 -1.54 -5.79 29.23
C ALA A 69 -2.79 -4.89 29.26
N HIS A 70 -2.66 -3.63 28.83
CA HIS A 70 -3.73 -2.64 28.85
C HIS A 70 -4.00 -2.14 27.43
N PRO A 71 -4.76 -2.87 26.61
CA PRO A 71 -5.05 -2.43 25.26
C PRO A 71 -5.77 -1.08 25.26
N ARG A 72 -5.46 -0.25 24.25
CA ARG A 72 -6.20 1.00 24.00
C ARG A 72 -7.67 0.72 23.70
N PRO A 73 -8.56 1.72 23.94
CA PRO A 73 -9.94 1.67 23.50
C PRO A 73 -10.06 1.22 22.04
N LEU A 74 -11.13 0.49 21.73
CA LEU A 74 -11.32 -0.05 20.39
C LEU A 74 -11.53 1.09 19.37
N GLU A 75 -12.20 2.15 19.80
CA GLU A 75 -12.46 3.34 18.98
C GLU A 75 -11.16 3.98 18.49
N ASP A 76 -10.18 4.16 19.40
CA ASP A 76 -8.88 4.76 19.08
C ASP A 76 -8.10 3.91 18.08
N ARG A 77 -8.19 2.58 18.20
CA ARG A 77 -7.52 1.66 17.26
C ARG A 77 -8.16 1.70 15.87
N LEU A 78 -9.50 1.72 15.80
CA LEU A 78 -10.23 1.82 14.54
C LEU A 78 -10.00 3.16 13.84
N ALA A 79 -9.86 4.25 14.59
CA ALA A 79 -9.59 5.57 14.02
C ALA A 79 -8.21 5.68 13.35
N GLU A 80 -7.25 4.85 13.75
CA GLU A 80 -5.92 4.78 13.12
C GLU A 80 -5.90 3.90 11.86
N GLU A 81 -6.89 3.03 11.67
CA GLU A 81 -6.97 2.15 10.51
C GLU A 81 -7.42 2.93 9.26
N GLN A 82 -6.71 2.71 8.15
CA GLN A 82 -7.11 3.20 6.84
C GLN A 82 -7.76 2.04 6.05
N PRO A 83 -8.98 2.19 5.53
CA PRO A 83 -9.60 1.15 4.72
C PRO A 83 -8.83 0.92 3.42
N ASP A 84 -8.52 -0.35 3.10
CA ASP A 84 -7.86 -0.73 1.84
C ASP A 84 -8.76 -0.52 0.61
N VAL A 85 -10.08 -0.51 0.83
CA VAL A 85 -11.10 -0.23 -0.18
C VAL A 85 -12.01 0.89 0.33
N PRO A 86 -12.55 1.75 -0.55
CA PRO A 86 -13.48 2.78 -0.12
C PRO A 86 -14.66 2.14 0.58
N VAL A 87 -14.95 2.61 1.80
CA VAL A 87 -16.14 2.19 2.53
C VAL A 87 -17.34 2.73 1.76
N ALA A 88 -18.17 1.84 1.24
CA ALA A 88 -19.42 2.22 0.63
C ALA A 88 -20.37 2.72 1.72
N GLU A 89 -20.69 4.01 1.73
CA GLU A 89 -21.75 4.57 2.59
C GLU A 89 -23.16 4.20 2.10
N ALA A 90 -23.26 3.51 0.95
CA ALA A 90 -24.53 3.08 0.40
C ALA A 90 -25.13 1.93 1.23
N PRO A 91 -26.46 1.88 1.36
CA PRO A 91 -27.12 0.74 1.97
C PRO A 91 -26.77 -0.54 1.21
N LEU A 92 -26.64 -1.65 1.96
CA LEU A 92 -26.45 -2.98 1.37
C LEU A 92 -27.53 -3.25 0.32
N ASP A 93 -27.15 -3.94 -0.76
CA ASP A 93 -28.10 -4.40 -1.75
C ASP A 93 -29.12 -5.39 -1.15
N GLU A 94 -30.29 -5.47 -1.77
CA GLU A 94 -31.39 -6.28 -1.26
C GLU A 94 -31.08 -7.78 -1.30
N GLU A 95 -30.26 -8.22 -2.27
CA GLU A 95 -29.85 -9.62 -2.40
C GLU A 95 -28.93 -10.03 -1.24
N VAL A 96 -27.91 -9.23 -0.92
CA VAL A 96 -27.06 -9.42 0.27
C VAL A 96 -27.87 -9.36 1.55
N ARG A 97 -28.86 -8.45 1.67
CA ARG A 97 -29.75 -8.40 2.85
C ARG A 97 -30.60 -9.65 2.98
N SER A 98 -31.17 -10.15 1.89
CA SER A 98 -31.95 -11.39 1.87
C SER A 98 -31.09 -12.62 2.17
N GLU A 99 -29.86 -12.68 1.67
CA GLU A 99 -28.90 -13.74 1.98
C GLU A 99 -28.53 -13.71 3.47
N ALA A 100 -28.19 -12.54 4.01
CA ALA A 100 -27.88 -12.35 5.42
C ALA A 100 -29.07 -12.76 6.31
N ALA A 101 -30.30 -12.41 5.92
CA ALA A 101 -31.51 -12.86 6.60
C ALA A 101 -31.67 -14.38 6.59
N GLY A 102 -31.46 -15.03 5.43
CA GLY A 102 -31.50 -16.48 5.29
C GLY A 102 -30.45 -17.21 6.13
N ARG A 103 -29.34 -16.54 6.46
CA ARG A 103 -28.27 -17.03 7.34
C ARG A 103 -28.42 -16.58 8.80
N GLY A 104 -29.42 -15.76 9.11
CA GLY A 104 -29.61 -15.17 10.45
C GLY A 104 -28.50 -14.18 10.85
N GLN A 105 -27.87 -13.49 9.91
CA GLN A 105 -26.74 -12.56 10.15
C GLN A 105 -27.15 -11.08 10.25
N LEU A 106 -28.45 -10.78 10.34
CA LEU A 106 -28.92 -9.41 10.48
C LEU A 106 -28.55 -8.86 11.85
N ALA A 107 -28.10 -7.59 11.92
CA ALA A 107 -27.58 -6.97 13.14
C ALA A 107 -28.55 -6.99 14.33
N ASP A 108 -29.85 -7.14 14.07
CA ASP A 108 -30.92 -7.19 15.07
C ASP A 108 -31.08 -8.60 15.70
N GLU A 109 -30.47 -9.62 15.09
CA GLU A 109 -30.49 -11.02 15.50
C GLU A 109 -29.04 -11.51 15.64
N PRO A 110 -28.51 -11.76 16.86
CA PRO A 110 -27.16 -12.28 17.01
C PRO A 110 -27.05 -13.63 16.29
N GLY A 111 -26.29 -13.62 15.18
CA GLY A 111 -26.24 -14.72 14.23
C GLY A 111 -25.63 -15.98 14.79
N GLY A 112 -26.50 -16.87 15.26
CA GLY A 112 -26.13 -18.24 15.58
C GLY A 112 -27.32 -19.03 16.10
N SER A 113 -27.57 -20.18 15.50
CA SER A 113 -28.58 -21.17 15.92
C SER A 113 -28.37 -21.69 17.36
N VAL A 114 -27.28 -21.29 18.03
CA VAL A 114 -26.92 -21.63 19.41
C VAL A 114 -27.24 -20.50 20.42
N ALA A 115 -27.47 -19.27 19.97
CA ALA A 115 -27.58 -18.11 20.85
C ALA A 115 -28.89 -18.07 21.67
N GLY A 116 -29.97 -18.68 21.17
CA GLY A 116 -31.26 -18.73 21.88
C GLY A 116 -31.26 -19.68 23.08
N ALA A 117 -30.62 -20.85 22.97
CA ALA A 117 -30.63 -21.88 24.01
C ALA A 117 -29.74 -21.54 25.22
N ALA A 118 -28.69 -20.73 25.03
CA ALA A 118 -27.74 -20.42 26.09
C ALA A 118 -28.14 -19.21 26.98
N ARG A 119 -29.23 -18.50 26.69
CA ARG A 119 -29.60 -17.25 27.40
C ARG A 119 -30.50 -17.41 28.63
N THR A 120 -31.26 -18.49 28.72
CA THR A 120 -32.13 -18.70 29.88
C THR A 120 -31.55 -19.83 30.72
N PRO A 121 -30.87 -19.55 31.84
CA PRO A 121 -30.55 -20.61 32.79
C PRO A 121 -31.86 -21.27 33.25
N GLU A 122 -31.86 -22.59 33.37
CA GLU A 122 -33.01 -23.32 33.91
C GLU A 122 -33.29 -22.82 35.33
N ASP A 123 -34.55 -22.53 35.64
CA ASP A 123 -34.96 -22.14 36.99
C ASP A 123 -34.56 -23.28 37.96
N PRO A 124 -33.83 -22.97 39.05
CA PRO A 124 -33.45 -23.99 40.01
C PRO A 124 -34.70 -24.58 40.66
N ILE A 125 -34.80 -25.92 40.63
CA ILE A 125 -35.84 -26.71 41.30
C ILE A 125 -35.67 -26.64 42.83
#